data_AF-A0A8T6ZS07-F1
#
_entry.id   AF-A0A8T6ZS07-F1
#
_cell.length_a   1.000
_cell.length_b   1.000
_cell.length_c   1.000
_cell.angle_alpha   90.00
_cell.angle_beta   90.00
_cell.angle_gamma   90.00
#
_symmetry.space_group_name_H-M   'P 1'
#
loop_
_entity.id
_entity.type
_entity.pdbx_description
1 polymer ?
#
loop_
_entity_poly.entity_id
_entity_poly.type
_entity_poly.pdbx_seq_one_letter_code
_entity_poly.pdbx_strand_id
1 'polypeptide(L)'
;MRHQDSLIGVCLIVFCGFVFWLTTGFDEVPPMLSQNVPPTFFPRLVLAIIVLLSIMLVVTGLRKESETKEKIEPAVFVTAGIIAVAGLLLSFAGTLLTLSLVAIVLPLAWGERRARLIGALAVCLPAAVYLLFSVALGIRFPAGRLFEGML
;
A
#
# COMPACT_ATOMS: atom_id res chain seq x y z
N MET A 1 -10.53 -26.19 8.50
CA MET A 1 -10.30 -24.97 7.68
C MET A 1 -8.82 -24.68 7.38
N ARG A 2 -7.86 -25.52 7.78
CA ARG A 2 -6.40 -25.43 7.49
C ARG A 2 -6.03 -25.23 6.01
N HIS A 3 -6.91 -25.65 5.10
CA HIS A 3 -6.73 -25.47 3.67
C HIS A 3 -7.16 -24.10 3.17
N GLN A 4 -7.95 -23.29 3.89
CA GLN A 4 -8.46 -22.02 3.36
C GLN A 4 -7.35 -20.99 3.19
N ASP A 5 -6.49 -20.79 4.19
CA ASP A 5 -5.39 -19.81 4.09
C ASP A 5 -4.35 -20.24 3.06
N SER A 6 -4.08 -21.54 2.98
CA SER A 6 -3.21 -22.11 1.93
C SER A 6 -3.85 -21.99 0.54
N LEU A 7 -5.16 -22.23 0.40
CA LEU A 7 -5.90 -22.11 -0.86
C LEU A 7 -5.95 -20.64 -1.31
N ILE A 8 -6.15 -19.70 -0.39
CA ILE A 8 -6.11 -18.26 -0.65
C ILE A 8 -4.71 -17.85 -1.11
N GLY A 9 -3.66 -18.29 -0.41
CA GLY A 9 -2.28 -18.01 -0.81
C GLY A 9 -1.92 -18.59 -2.18
N VAL A 10 -2.31 -19.84 -2.48
CA VAL A 10 -2.13 -20.45 -3.80
C VAL A 10 -2.91 -19.67 -4.88
N CYS A 11 -4.16 -19.30 -4.60
CA CYS A 11 -4.99 -18.51 -5.52
C CYS A 11 -4.37 -17.14 -5.80
N LEU A 12 -3.85 -16.46 -4.77
CA LEU A 12 -3.13 -15.20 -4.90
C LEU A 12 -1.85 -15.34 -5.75
N ILE A 13 -1.09 -16.43 -5.59
CA ILE A 13 0.10 -16.68 -6.41
C ILE A 13 -0.28 -16.90 -7.88
N VAL A 14 -1.32 -17.70 -8.15
CA VAL A 14 -1.82 -17.92 -9.52
C VAL A 14 -2.30 -16.61 -10.14
N PHE A 15 -3.07 -15.82 -9.39
CA PHE A 15 -3.51 -14.50 -9.81
C PHE A 15 -2.33 -13.57 -10.10
N CYS A 16 -1.33 -13.53 -9.22
CA CYS A 16 -0.13 -12.72 -9.45
C CYS A 16 0.63 -13.14 -10.72
N GLY A 17 0.71 -14.45 -10.99
CA GLY A 17 1.30 -14.97 -12.23
C GLY A 17 0.53 -14.51 -13.48
N PHE A 18 -0.80 -14.54 -13.42
CA PHE A 18 -1.67 -14.03 -14.50
C PHE A 18 -1.51 -12.52 -14.71
N VAL A 19 -1.50 -11.72 -13.63
CA VAL A 19 -1.27 -10.27 -13.72
C VAL A 19 0.16 -9.97 -14.19
N PHE A 20 1.16 -10.75 -13.78
CA PHE A 20 2.53 -10.62 -14.30
C PHE A 20 2.58 -10.85 -15.80
N TRP A 21 1.85 -11.85 -16.31
CA TRP A 21 1.70 -12.09 -17.74
C TRP A 21 1.06 -10.90 -18.44
N LEU A 22 0.01 -10.29 -17.87
CA LEU A 22 -0.58 -9.06 -18.43
C LEU A 22 0.44 -7.91 -18.52
N THR A 23 1.44 -7.84 -17.62
CA THR A 23 2.47 -6.80 -17.68
C THR A 23 3.44 -6.93 -18.88
N THR A 24 3.39 -8.01 -19.65
CA THR A 24 4.22 -8.17 -20.86
C THR A 24 3.61 -7.50 -22.09
N GLY A 25 2.31 -7.17 -22.07
CA GLY A 25 1.59 -6.50 -23.16
C GLY A 25 1.48 -4.98 -23.01
N PHE A 26 2.32 -4.35 -22.19
CA PHE A 26 2.32 -2.89 -22.04
C PHE A 26 3.06 -2.21 -23.21
N ASP A 27 2.31 -1.90 -24.28
CA ASP A 27 2.86 -1.26 -25.50
C ASP A 27 2.86 0.28 -25.43
N GLU A 28 1.96 0.93 -24.68
CA GLU A 28 1.93 2.39 -24.54
C GLU A 28 2.22 2.85 -23.11
N VAL A 29 3.24 3.70 -22.98
CA VAL A 29 3.67 4.26 -21.71
C VAL A 29 3.35 5.75 -21.68
N PRO A 30 2.49 6.22 -20.74
CA PRO A 30 2.30 7.64 -20.54
C PRO A 30 3.66 8.33 -20.26
N PRO A 31 3.94 9.52 -20.81
CA PRO A 31 5.23 10.21 -20.64
C PRO A 31 5.57 10.54 -19.18
N MET A 32 4.58 10.49 -18.28
CA MET A 32 4.76 10.65 -16.83
C MET A 32 5.41 9.40 -16.17
N LEU A 33 5.39 8.25 -16.84
CA LEU A 33 6.05 6.99 -16.44
C LEU A 33 7.26 6.65 -17.32
N SER A 34 7.59 7.47 -18.32
CA SER A 34 8.75 7.27 -19.20
C SER A 34 10.04 7.88 -18.66
N GLN A 35 10.01 8.43 -17.44
CA GLN A 35 11.19 8.99 -16.79
C GLN A 35 11.82 7.94 -15.87
N ASN A 36 13.02 7.49 -16.25
CA ASN A 36 14.00 6.69 -15.49
C ASN A 36 13.62 5.25 -15.07
N VAL A 37 12.34 4.89 -14.89
CA VAL A 37 11.94 3.53 -14.49
C VAL A 37 10.90 2.97 -15.47
N PRO A 38 11.07 1.73 -16.00
CA PRO A 38 10.08 1.12 -16.89
C PRO A 38 8.72 1.07 -16.21
N PRO A 39 7.61 1.38 -16.90
CA PRO A 39 6.26 1.35 -16.32
C PRO A 39 5.87 -0.04 -15.82
N THR A 40 6.52 -1.08 -16.34
CA THR A 40 6.34 -2.47 -15.94
C THR A 40 7.01 -2.79 -14.61
N PHE A 41 7.96 -1.97 -14.15
CA PHE A 41 8.72 -2.24 -12.93
C PHE A 41 7.86 -2.13 -11.67
N PHE A 42 7.05 -1.07 -11.56
CA PHE A 42 6.22 -0.84 -10.37
C PHE A 42 5.17 -1.96 -10.15
N PRO A 43 4.37 -2.34 -11.17
CA PRO A 43 3.48 -3.50 -11.04
C PRO A 43 4.23 -4.78 -10.66
N ARG A 44 5.39 -5.05 -11.28
CA ARG A 44 6.18 -6.28 -10.99
C ARG A 44 6.77 -6.29 -9.58
N LEU A 45 7.19 -5.14 -9.05
CA LEU A 45 7.66 -5.01 -7.67
C LEU A 45 6.53 -5.32 -6.67
N VAL A 46 5.34 -4.75 -6.89
CA VAL A 46 4.17 -5.02 -6.05
C VAL A 46 3.79 -6.50 -6.11
N LEU A 47 3.75 -7.09 -7.32
CA LEU A 47 3.48 -8.51 -7.51
C LEU A 47 4.51 -9.39 -6.79
N ALA A 48 5.80 -9.07 -6.86
CA ALA A 48 6.85 -9.81 -6.17
C ALA A 48 6.65 -9.81 -4.65
N ILE A 49 6.28 -8.67 -4.06
CA ILE A 49 5.97 -8.56 -2.63
C ILE A 49 4.73 -9.39 -2.28
N ILE A 50 3.65 -9.29 -3.08
CA ILE A 50 2.43 -10.07 -2.84
C ILE A 50 2.71 -11.56 -2.93
N VAL A 51 3.50 -12.02 -3.91
CA VAL A 51 3.91 -13.42 -4.04
C VAL A 51 4.70 -13.86 -2.82
N LEU A 52 5.68 -13.07 -2.37
CA LEU A 52 6.48 -13.37 -1.17
C LEU A 52 5.59 -13.50 0.07
N LEU A 53 4.67 -12.55 0.29
CA LEU A 53 3.72 -12.60 1.40
C LEU A 53 2.75 -13.77 1.28
N SER A 54 2.32 -14.12 0.06
CA SER A 54 1.44 -15.25 -0.20
C SER A 54 2.14 -16.58 0.08
N ILE A 55 3.42 -16.71 -0.28
CA ILE A 55 4.24 -17.87 0.10
C ILE A 55 4.32 -17.98 1.62
N MET A 56 4.59 -16.86 2.31
CA MET A 56 4.61 -16.83 3.77
C MET A 56 3.26 -17.28 4.36
N LEU A 57 2.15 -16.80 3.78
CA LEU A 57 0.79 -17.19 4.18
C LEU A 57 0.56 -18.70 4.03
N VAL A 58 0.96 -19.29 2.90
CA VAL A 58 0.87 -20.74 2.66
C VAL A 58 1.72 -21.49 3.70
N VAL A 59 2.96 -21.08 3.94
CA VAL A 59 3.85 -21.73 4.92
C VAL A 59 3.27 -21.65 6.34
N THR A 60 2.71 -20.50 6.73
CA THR A 60 2.07 -20.33 8.05
C THR A 60 0.76 -21.10 8.17
N GLY A 61 -0.05 -21.13 7.11
CA GLY A 61 -1.33 -21.85 7.08
C GLY A 61 -1.17 -23.37 7.10
N LEU A 62 -0.05 -23.88 6.58
CA LEU A 62 0.31 -25.30 6.70
C LEU A 62 0.80 -25.67 8.11
N ARG A 63 1.33 -24.70 8.87
CA ARG A 63 1.91 -24.90 10.20
C ARG A 63 0.95 -24.67 11.37
N LYS A 64 -0.06 -23.80 11.23
CA LYS A 64 -0.96 -23.43 12.33
C LYS A 64 -2.27 -24.22 12.29
N GLU A 65 -2.74 -24.69 13.46
CA GLU A 65 -4.06 -25.26 13.63
C GLU A 65 -5.10 -24.14 13.74
N SER A 66 -6.31 -24.39 13.23
CA SER A 66 -7.29 -23.36 12.87
C SER A 66 -7.60 -22.38 14.00
N GLU A 67 -7.38 -21.09 13.76
CA GLU A 67 -8.00 -20.05 14.56
C GLU A 67 -9.39 -19.73 14.01
N THR A 68 -10.37 -19.75 14.90
CA THR A 68 -11.76 -19.38 14.63
C THR A 68 -11.79 -17.96 14.09
N LYS A 69 -12.49 -17.73 12.97
CA LYS A 69 -12.75 -16.39 12.43
C LYS A 69 -13.33 -15.50 13.53
N GLU A 70 -12.52 -14.57 14.01
CA GLU A 70 -12.98 -13.53 14.90
C GLU A 70 -13.95 -12.62 14.14
N LYS A 71 -15.03 -12.19 14.82
CA LYS A 71 -16.02 -11.29 14.22
C LYS A 71 -15.33 -10.01 13.78
N ILE A 72 -15.71 -9.49 12.61
CA ILE A 72 -15.23 -8.21 12.11
C ILE A 72 -15.58 -7.14 13.16
N GLU A 73 -14.55 -6.58 13.79
CA GLU A 73 -14.75 -5.51 14.75
C GLU A 73 -15.26 -4.24 14.05
N PRO A 74 -16.14 -3.46 14.70
CA PRO A 74 -16.64 -2.20 14.14
C PRO A 74 -15.52 -1.19 13.83
N ALA A 75 -14.34 -1.34 14.46
CA ALA A 75 -13.14 -0.56 14.15
C ALA A 75 -12.69 -0.69 12.67
N VAL A 76 -12.99 -1.81 12.00
CA VAL A 76 -12.66 -2.02 10.58
C VAL A 76 -13.42 -1.07 9.67
N PHE A 77 -14.66 -0.71 10.01
CA PHE A 77 -15.43 0.26 9.23
C PHE A 77 -14.88 1.68 9.40
N VAL A 78 -14.37 2.01 10.59
CA VAL A 78 -13.73 3.30 10.85
C VAL A 78 -12.45 3.44 10.05
N THR A 79 -11.58 2.41 10.05
CA THR A 79 -10.35 2.44 9.25
C THR A 79 -10.63 2.48 7.76
N ALA A 80 -11.62 1.71 7.27
CA ALA A 80 -12.06 1.76 5.89
C ALA A 80 -12.54 3.17 5.49
N GLY A 81 -13.32 3.83 6.36
CA GLY A 81 -13.77 5.20 6.17
C GLY A 81 -12.61 6.20 6.10
N ILE A 82 -11.64 6.09 7.00
CA ILE A 82 -10.43 6.94 7.01
C ILE A 82 -9.64 6.76 5.71
N ILE A 83 -9.46 5.52 5.25
CA ILE A 83 -8.74 5.22 4.01
C ILE A 83 -9.49 5.78 2.79
N ALA A 84 -10.82 5.63 2.74
CA ALA A 84 -11.64 6.18 1.66
C ALA A 84 -11.54 7.72 1.60
N VAL A 85 -11.61 8.39 2.75
CA VAL A 85 -11.44 9.84 2.86
C VAL A 85 -10.02 10.26 2.47
N ALA A 86 -8.99 9.53 2.89
CA ALA A 86 -7.61 9.77 2.47
C ALA A 86 -7.46 9.67 0.94
N GLY A 87 -8.16 8.73 0.29
CA GLY A 87 -8.23 8.62 -1.17
C GLY A 87 -8.71 9.91 -1.85
N LEU A 88 -9.72 10.56 -1.29
CA LEU A 88 -10.22 11.85 -1.77
C LEU A 88 -9.21 12.99 -1.49
N LEU A 89 -8.58 12.98 -0.31
CA LEU A 89 -7.58 13.98 0.07
C LEU A 89 -6.32 13.93 -0.81
N LEU A 90 -5.96 12.77 -1.37
CA LEU A 90 -4.80 12.67 -2.28
C LEU A 90 -4.88 13.67 -3.42
N SER A 91 -6.08 13.87 -3.98
CA SER A 91 -6.31 14.81 -5.09
C SER A 91 -6.19 16.28 -4.67
N PHE A 92 -6.44 16.57 -3.39
CA PHE A 92 -6.46 17.94 -2.87
C PHE A 92 -5.14 18.34 -2.20
N ALA A 93 -4.67 17.54 -1.22
CA ALA A 93 -3.51 17.82 -0.39
C ALA A 93 -2.20 17.27 -0.95
N GLY A 94 -2.27 16.30 -1.87
CA GLY A 94 -1.08 15.65 -2.43
C GLY A 94 -0.53 14.54 -1.55
N THR A 95 0.35 13.72 -2.13
CA THR A 95 0.71 12.41 -1.57
C THR A 95 1.35 12.49 -0.18
N LEU A 96 2.33 13.38 0.01
CA LEU A 96 3.09 13.47 1.27
C LEU A 96 2.24 14.00 2.43
N LEU A 97 1.40 15.00 2.18
CA LEU A 97 0.52 15.55 3.22
C LEU A 97 -0.55 14.55 3.63
N THR A 98 -1.18 13.89 2.67
CA THR A 98 -2.17 12.85 2.99
C THR A 98 -1.54 11.70 3.76
N LEU A 99 -0.34 11.24 3.39
CA LEU A 99 0.40 10.21 4.14
C LEU A 99 0.70 10.63 5.58
N SER A 100 1.17 11.86 5.77
CA SER A 100 1.45 12.41 7.11
C SER A 100 0.18 12.44 7.96
N LEU A 101 -0.94 12.86 7.37
CA LEU A 101 -2.23 12.98 8.06
C LEU A 101 -2.80 11.60 8.40
N VAL A 102 -2.74 10.65 7.49
CA VAL A 102 -3.15 9.25 7.74
C VAL A 102 -2.31 8.61 8.84
N ALA A 103 -0.99 8.85 8.84
CA ALA A 103 -0.08 8.37 9.87
C ALA A 103 -0.37 8.93 11.28
N ILE A 104 -1.15 10.01 11.38
CA ILE A 104 -1.63 10.57 12.66
C ILE A 104 -3.04 10.06 12.96
N VAL A 105 -3.97 10.17 12.00
CA VAL A 105 -5.39 9.88 12.19
C VAL A 105 -5.66 8.40 12.45
N LEU A 106 -4.96 7.49 11.77
CA LEU A 106 -5.16 6.04 11.98
C LEU A 106 -4.79 5.59 13.40
N PRO A 107 -3.57 5.87 13.93
CA PRO A 107 -3.24 5.51 15.31
C PRO A 107 -4.18 6.15 16.34
N LEU A 108 -4.57 7.42 16.12
CA LEU A 108 -5.52 8.10 17.01
C LEU A 108 -6.90 7.43 16.99
N ALA A 109 -7.39 7.02 15.81
CA ALA A 109 -8.65 6.31 15.66
C ALA A 109 -8.61 4.91 16.31
N TRP A 110 -7.45 4.28 16.38
CA TRP A 110 -7.21 3.05 17.13
C TRP A 110 -6.96 3.25 18.62
N GLY A 111 -7.05 4.48 19.13
CA GLY A 111 -6.88 4.79 20.55
C GLY A 111 -5.43 4.80 21.02
N GLU A 112 -4.45 4.75 20.11
CA GLU A 112 -3.04 4.87 20.44
C GLU A 112 -2.77 6.29 20.94
N ARG A 113 -2.22 6.42 22.15
CA ARG A 113 -1.95 7.72 22.80
C ARG A 113 -0.47 8.05 22.90
N ARG A 114 0.41 7.18 22.39
CA ARG A 114 1.86 7.41 22.41
C ARG A 114 2.26 8.49 21.39
N ALA A 115 2.08 9.75 21.78
CA ALA A 115 2.35 10.92 20.94
C ALA A 115 3.76 10.94 20.32
N ARG A 116 4.78 10.41 21.02
CA ARG A 116 6.14 10.29 20.48
C ARG A 116 6.22 9.35 19.27
N LEU A 117 5.57 8.18 19.37
CA LEU A 117 5.52 7.20 18.28
C LEU A 117 4.66 7.70 17.12
N ILE A 118 3.54 8.36 17.42
CA ILE A 118 2.67 8.96 16.40
C ILE A 118 3.41 10.07 15.65
N GLY A 119 4.09 10.96 16.36
CA GLY A 119 4.91 12.00 15.74
C GLY A 119 6.07 11.43 14.91
N ALA A 120 6.75 10.41 15.45
CA ALA A 120 7.80 9.71 14.70
C ALA A 120 7.24 9.05 13.43
N LEU A 121 6.09 8.37 13.51
CA LEU A 121 5.44 7.75 12.35
C LEU A 121 5.01 8.79 11.32
N ALA A 122 4.43 9.90 11.76
CA ALA A 122 3.96 10.99 10.91
C ALA A 122 5.07 11.67 10.11
N VAL A 123 6.32 11.62 10.58
CA VAL A 123 7.47 12.16 9.86
C VAL A 123 8.24 11.06 9.12
N CYS A 124 8.52 9.95 9.79
CA CYS A 124 9.37 8.89 9.29
C CYS A 124 8.70 8.13 8.13
N LEU A 125 7.39 7.89 8.19
CA LEU A 125 6.68 7.16 7.14
C LEU A 125 6.61 7.97 5.83
N PRO A 126 6.19 9.25 5.82
CA PRO A 126 6.27 10.07 4.60
C PRO A 126 7.70 10.27 4.12
N ALA A 127 8.68 10.42 5.02
CA ALA A 127 10.09 10.56 4.63
C ALA A 127 10.65 9.27 3.99
N ALA A 128 10.33 8.09 4.55
CA ALA A 128 10.73 6.81 3.98
C ALA A 128 10.09 6.57 2.61
N VAL A 129 8.79 6.89 2.47
CA VAL A 129 8.10 6.84 1.17
C VAL A 129 8.72 7.83 0.20
N TYR A 130 9.01 9.06 0.62
CA TYR A 130 9.68 10.05 -0.20
C TYR A 130 11.04 9.53 -0.68
N LEU A 131 11.88 9.01 0.20
CA LEU A 131 13.20 8.48 -0.15
C LEU A 131 13.10 7.27 -1.08
N LEU A 132 12.20 6.31 -0.79
CA LEU A 132 12.01 5.14 -1.63
C LEU A 132 11.63 5.53 -3.05
N PHE A 133 10.69 6.45 -3.22
CA PHE A 133 10.20 6.80 -4.55
C PHE A 133 11.06 7.85 -5.26
N SER A 134 11.59 8.85 -4.55
CA SER A 134 12.44 9.86 -5.17
C SER A 134 13.84 9.34 -5.46
N VAL A 135 14.46 8.57 -4.56
CA VAL A 135 15.84 8.09 -4.69
C VAL A 135 15.88 6.72 -5.35
N ALA A 136 15.05 5.76 -4.92
CA ALA A 136 15.13 4.41 -5.49
C ALA A 136 14.36 4.27 -6.81
N LEU A 137 13.30 5.07 -7.03
CA LEU A 137 12.46 4.98 -8.22
C LEU A 137 12.52 6.22 -9.13
N GLY A 138 13.14 7.33 -8.70
CA GLY A 138 13.18 8.58 -9.48
C GLY A 138 11.82 9.22 -9.76
N ILE A 139 10.76 8.84 -9.03
CA ILE A 139 9.39 9.29 -9.25
C ILE A 139 9.14 10.59 -8.50
N ARG A 140 8.58 11.59 -9.20
CA ARG A 140 8.06 12.81 -8.57
C ARG A 140 6.62 12.62 -8.14
N PHE A 141 6.36 12.92 -6.88
CA PHE A 141 5.01 12.89 -6.34
C PHE A 141 4.22 14.13 -6.78
N PRO A 142 2.91 13.98 -7.08
CA PRO A 142 2.05 15.12 -7.31
C PRO A 142 1.96 15.95 -6.03
N ALA A 143 2.35 17.22 -6.14
CA ALA A 143 1.98 18.22 -5.16
C ALA A 143 0.48 18.45 -5.33
N GLY A 144 -0.31 18.35 -4.26
CA GLY A 144 -1.76 18.48 -4.36
C GLY A 144 -2.17 19.82 -4.98
N ARG A 145 -3.42 19.94 -5.42
CA ARG A 145 -3.96 21.16 -6.05
C ARG A 145 -3.77 22.44 -5.22
N LEU A 146 -3.52 22.32 -3.91
CA LEU A 146 -3.13 23.43 -3.04
C LEU A 146 -1.77 24.08 -3.41
N PHE A 147 -0.82 23.32 -3.94
CA PHE A 147 0.48 23.81 -4.38
C PHE A 147 0.57 24.00 -5.90
N GLU A 148 -0.36 23.42 -6.66
CA GLU A 148 -0.44 23.53 -8.12
C GLU A 148 -0.95 24.91 -8.58
N GLY A 149 -1.61 25.68 -7.71
CA GLY A 149 -2.01 27.07 -7.97
C GLY A 149 -0.97 28.14 -7.58
N MET A 150 0.20 27.75 -7.05
CA MET A 150 1.27 28.66 -6.61
C MET A 150 2.57 28.51 -7.43
N LEU A 151 2.58 27.67 -8.47
CA LEU A 151 3.66 27.46 -9.44
C LEU A 151 3.15 27.76 -10.85
#